data_AF-A0A8T5TC25-F1
#
_entry.id   AF-A0A8T5TC25-F1
#
_cell.length_a   1.000
_cell.length_b   1.000
_cell.length_c   1.000
_cell.angle_alpha   90.00
_cell.angle_beta   90.00
_cell.angle_gamma   90.00
#
_symmetry.space_group_name_H-M   'P 1'
#
loop_
_entity.id
_entity.type
_entity.pdbx_description
1 polymer ?
#
loop_
_entity_poly.entity_id
_entity_poly.type
_entity_poly.pdbx_seq_one_letter_code
_entity_poly.pdbx_strand_id
1 'polypeptide(L)'
;MVEKIELSNGTIVDFDKKNPRTLFEIIISEILIPKYKESDDWNLAINIIIEETNQLIKKNNLSPDLKLGLLNQVEEHLDKDIEELTGVAKIEILFLNMDDYVEEIKIIMTAGLDKTELRNQMARLIQPLTVFELGELFIFLAKRTFLK
;
A
#
# COMPACT_ATOMS: atom_id res chain seq x y z
N MET A 1 -24.65 -4.64 17.99
CA MET A 1 -25.84 -3.89 17.54
C MET A 1 -25.43 -3.24 16.25
N VAL A 2 -26.27 -3.33 15.22
CA VAL A 2 -25.97 -2.73 13.92
C VAL A 2 -26.34 -1.25 13.97
N GLU A 3 -25.36 -0.39 13.72
CA GLU A 3 -25.50 1.06 13.64
C GLU A 3 -25.14 1.50 12.22
N LYS A 4 -25.88 2.45 11.64
CA LYS A 4 -25.54 2.96 10.30
C LYS A 4 -24.48 4.04 10.41
N ILE A 5 -23.33 3.79 9.79
CA ILE A 5 -22.20 4.72 9.70
C ILE A 5 -22.11 5.22 8.25
N GLU A 6 -21.82 6.51 8.10
CA GLU A 6 -21.64 7.19 6.82
C GLU A 6 -20.17 7.57 6.66
N LEU A 7 -19.55 7.06 5.58
CA LEU A 7 -18.18 7.35 5.16
C LEU A 7 -18.08 8.72 4.47
N SER A 8 -16.87 9.29 4.37
CA SER A 8 -16.64 10.59 3.71
C SER A 8 -17.05 10.65 2.23
N ASN A 9 -17.08 9.51 1.54
CA ASN A 9 -17.58 9.40 0.16
C ASN A 9 -19.13 9.30 0.05
N GLY A 10 -19.86 9.35 1.17
CA GLY A 10 -21.31 9.24 1.24
C GLY A 10 -21.85 7.80 1.30
N THR A 11 -20.99 6.78 1.30
CA THR A 11 -21.40 5.38 1.44
C THR A 11 -21.92 5.11 2.85
N ILE A 12 -23.11 4.50 2.95
CA ILE A 12 -23.75 4.14 4.22
C ILE A 12 -23.53 2.65 4.48
N VAL A 13 -22.87 2.35 5.61
CA VAL A 13 -22.49 1.01 6.04
C VAL A 13 -23.29 0.58 7.27
N ASP A 14 -23.81 -0.64 7.25
CA ASP A 14 -24.36 -1.31 8.43
C ASP A 14 -23.21 -1.91 9.26
N PHE A 15 -22.84 -1.23 10.35
CA PHE A 15 -21.68 -1.55 11.20
C PHE A 15 -22.12 -2.26 12.50
N ASP A 16 -21.67 -3.49 12.74
CA ASP A 16 -21.77 -4.12 14.06
C ASP A 16 -20.48 -3.93 14.87
N LYS A 17 -20.59 -3.29 16.02
CA LYS A 17 -19.50 -3.12 17.00
C LYS A 17 -18.85 -4.44 17.46
N LYS A 18 -19.49 -5.60 17.25
CA LYS A 18 -18.93 -6.93 17.54
C LYS A 18 -18.27 -7.63 16.35
N ASN A 19 -18.54 -7.17 15.12
CA ASN A 19 -17.92 -7.70 13.91
C ASN A 19 -17.70 -6.53 12.92
N PRO A 20 -16.64 -5.73 13.12
CA PRO A 20 -16.38 -4.54 12.32
C PRO A 20 -15.94 -4.87 10.88
N ARG A 21 -15.75 -6.16 10.54
CA ARG A 21 -15.23 -6.60 9.24
C ARG A 21 -15.92 -5.93 8.06
N THR A 22 -17.26 -5.93 8.01
CA THR A 22 -18.05 -5.30 6.93
C THR A 22 -17.70 -3.82 6.70
N LEU A 23 -17.34 -3.07 7.74
CA LEU A 23 -16.88 -1.68 7.60
C LEU A 23 -15.47 -1.62 7.01
N PHE A 24 -14.58 -2.51 7.44
CA PHE A 24 -13.22 -2.59 6.89
C PHE A 24 -13.22 -3.01 5.42
N GLU A 25 -13.99 -4.03 5.04
CA GLU A 25 -14.16 -4.47 3.63
C GLU A 25 -14.56 -3.29 2.72
N ILE A 26 -15.53 -2.46 3.16
CA ILE A 26 -16.05 -1.33 2.38
C ILE A 26 -15.08 -0.12 2.37
N ILE A 27 -14.36 0.14 3.47
CA ILE A 27 -13.28 1.15 3.47
C ILE A 27 -12.15 0.72 2.51
N ILE A 28 -11.89 -0.58 2.38
CA ILE A 28 -10.90 -1.11 1.44
C ILE A 28 -11.41 -0.98 -0.02
N SER A 29 -12.65 -1.39 -0.31
CA SER A 29 -13.19 -1.38 -1.68
C SER A 29 -13.54 0.02 -2.21
N GLU A 30 -14.08 0.91 -1.37
CA GLU A 30 -14.61 2.22 -1.78
C GLU A 30 -13.65 3.40 -1.50
N ILE A 31 -12.55 3.17 -0.77
CA ILE A 31 -11.57 4.23 -0.44
C ILE A 31 -10.13 3.78 -0.72
N LEU A 32 -9.62 2.71 -0.11
CA LEU A 32 -8.20 2.31 -0.27
C LEU A 32 -7.85 1.99 -1.73
N ILE A 33 -8.56 1.03 -2.34
CA ILE A 33 -8.27 0.53 -3.69
C ILE A 33 -8.52 1.61 -4.77
N PRO A 34 -9.62 2.39 -4.74
CA PRO A 34 -9.82 3.49 -5.69
C PRO A 34 -8.76 4.58 -5.56
N LYS A 35 -8.34 4.92 -4.34
CA LYS A 35 -7.41 6.03 -4.13
C LYS A 35 -5.96 5.66 -4.42
N TYR A 36 -5.57 4.40 -4.19
CA TYR A 36 -4.35 3.84 -4.80
C TYR A 36 -4.37 4.02 -6.33
N LYS A 37 -5.42 3.51 -7.00
CA LYS A 37 -5.54 3.55 -8.48
C LYS A 37 -5.58 4.96 -9.08
N GLU A 38 -5.78 6.00 -8.26
CA GLU A 38 -5.76 7.40 -8.66
C GLU A 38 -4.40 8.08 -8.44
N SER A 39 -3.63 7.67 -7.42
CA SER A 39 -2.37 8.33 -7.00
C SER A 39 -1.10 7.53 -7.24
N ASP A 40 -1.19 6.21 -7.41
CA ASP A 40 -0.08 5.24 -7.35
C ASP A 40 0.76 5.29 -6.06
N ASP A 41 0.23 5.95 -5.01
CA ASP A 41 0.90 6.14 -3.70
C ASP A 41 0.11 5.47 -2.58
N TRP A 42 0.74 4.50 -1.94
CA TRP A 42 0.17 3.66 -0.88
C TRP A 42 0.43 4.17 0.53
N ASN A 43 1.49 4.94 0.75
CA ASN A 43 1.61 5.69 2.00
C ASN A 43 0.48 6.73 2.05
N LEU A 44 0.14 7.36 0.93
CA LEU A 44 -1.03 8.24 0.82
C LEU A 44 -2.34 7.46 1.01
N ALA A 45 -2.58 6.38 0.27
CA ALA A 45 -3.86 5.64 0.34
C ALA A 45 -4.12 5.04 1.74
N ILE A 46 -3.09 4.50 2.42
CA ILE A 46 -3.20 4.01 3.80
C ILE A 46 -3.45 5.17 4.78
N ASN A 47 -2.75 6.30 4.66
CA ASN A 47 -3.00 7.47 5.52
C ASN A 47 -4.44 8.01 5.37
N ILE A 48 -5.01 7.95 4.16
CA ILE A 48 -6.40 8.35 3.90
C ILE A 48 -7.38 7.46 4.68
N ILE A 49 -7.25 6.13 4.65
CA ILE A 49 -8.16 5.25 5.41
C ILE A 49 -7.92 5.28 6.93
N ILE A 50 -6.71 5.59 7.38
CA ILE A 50 -6.42 5.85 8.80
C ILE A 50 -7.15 7.11 9.27
N GLU A 51 -7.15 8.19 8.48
CA GLU A 51 -7.83 9.44 8.82
C GLU A 51 -9.36 9.34 8.69
N GLU A 52 -9.87 8.63 7.68
CA GLU A 52 -11.28 8.21 7.62
C GLU A 52 -11.68 7.55 8.95
N THR A 53 -10.90 6.56 9.39
CA THR A 53 -11.17 5.82 10.63
C THR A 53 -11.05 6.71 11.87
N ASN A 54 -10.11 7.66 11.93
CA ASN A 54 -10.06 8.67 13.00
C ASN A 54 -11.37 9.47 13.07
N GLN A 55 -11.91 9.88 11.92
CA GLN A 55 -13.15 10.65 11.85
C GLN A 55 -14.37 9.80 12.23
N LEU A 56 -14.43 8.53 11.80
CA LEU A 56 -15.49 7.60 12.22
C LEU A 56 -15.47 7.33 13.74
N ILE A 57 -14.28 7.12 14.32
CA ILE A 57 -14.07 6.97 15.76
C ILE A 57 -14.59 8.21 16.51
N LYS A 58 -14.25 9.41 16.03
CA LYS A 58 -14.62 10.68 16.65
C LYS A 58 -16.11 11.04 16.49
N LYS A 59 -16.69 10.81 15.30
CA LYS A 59 -18.10 11.09 14.96
C LYS A 59 -19.06 10.19 15.74
N ASN A 60 -18.69 8.93 15.96
CA ASN A 60 -19.58 7.90 16.51
C ASN A 60 -19.14 7.36 17.90
N ASN A 61 -18.11 7.96 18.52
CA ASN A 61 -17.54 7.57 19.81
C ASN A 61 -17.21 6.07 19.92
N LEU A 62 -16.38 5.59 18.99
CA LEU A 62 -15.97 4.18 18.86
C LEU A 62 -14.61 3.92 19.55
N SER A 63 -14.19 2.65 19.63
CA SER A 63 -12.85 2.34 20.16
C SER A 63 -11.75 2.69 19.17
N PRO A 64 -10.61 3.29 19.62
CA PRO A 64 -9.40 3.47 18.80
C PRO A 64 -8.87 2.18 18.15
N ASP A 65 -9.15 1.02 18.75
CA ASP A 65 -8.73 -0.31 18.27
C ASP A 65 -9.21 -0.63 16.86
N LEU A 66 -10.27 0.03 16.38
CA LEU A 66 -10.76 -0.11 15.00
C LEU A 66 -9.69 0.19 13.95
N LYS A 67 -8.68 1.03 14.26
CA LYS A 67 -7.55 1.27 13.35
C LYS A 67 -6.63 0.06 13.23
N LEU A 68 -6.36 -0.63 14.34
CA LEU A 68 -5.62 -1.89 14.30
C LEU A 68 -6.44 -2.96 13.58
N GLY A 69 -7.74 -3.06 13.89
CA GLY A 69 -8.64 -3.97 13.17
C GLY A 69 -8.68 -3.73 11.65
N LEU A 70 -8.70 -2.47 11.20
CA LEU A 70 -8.65 -2.13 9.78
C LEU A 70 -7.29 -2.48 9.15
N LEU A 71 -6.18 -2.14 9.79
CA LEU A 71 -4.85 -2.45 9.26
C LEU A 71 -4.62 -3.97 9.19
N ASN A 72 -5.00 -4.72 10.22
CA ASN A 72 -5.00 -6.18 10.21
C ASN A 72 -5.94 -6.77 9.13
N GLN A 73 -7.04 -6.08 8.77
CA GLN A 73 -7.92 -6.52 7.69
C GLN A 73 -7.35 -6.21 6.29
N VAL A 74 -6.56 -5.13 6.15
CA VAL A 74 -5.75 -4.88 4.94
C VAL A 74 -4.68 -5.96 4.81
N GLU A 75 -4.01 -6.30 5.92
CA GLU A 75 -3.05 -7.41 6.00
C GLU A 75 -3.70 -8.76 5.65
N GLU A 76 -4.90 -9.08 6.17
CA GLU A 76 -5.67 -10.28 5.79
C GLU A 76 -6.08 -10.33 4.30
N HIS A 77 -6.22 -9.19 3.62
CA HIS A 77 -6.48 -9.15 2.18
C HIS A 77 -5.21 -9.44 1.38
N LEU A 78 -4.11 -8.78 1.76
CA LEU A 78 -2.79 -9.05 1.19
C LEU A 78 -2.40 -10.53 1.37
N ASP A 79 -2.57 -11.10 2.56
CA ASP A 79 -2.28 -12.51 2.88
C ASP A 79 -3.12 -13.51 2.07
N LYS A 80 -4.37 -13.18 1.72
CA LYS A 80 -5.24 -14.06 0.92
C LYS A 80 -4.88 -14.06 -0.55
N ASP A 81 -4.64 -12.89 -1.14
CA ASP A 81 -4.13 -12.79 -2.50
C ASP A 81 -2.73 -13.45 -2.60
N ILE A 82 -1.95 -13.39 -1.52
CA ILE A 82 -0.69 -14.11 -1.34
C ILE A 82 -0.88 -15.64 -1.33
N GLU A 83 -1.93 -16.21 -0.73
CA GLU A 83 -2.02 -17.67 -0.54
C GLU A 83 -2.23 -18.46 -1.85
N GLU A 84 -2.95 -17.91 -2.83
CA GLU A 84 -3.18 -18.57 -4.13
C GLU A 84 -2.00 -18.43 -5.12
N LEU A 85 -1.03 -17.55 -4.86
CA LEU A 85 0.09 -17.27 -5.75
C LEU A 85 1.25 -18.30 -5.64
N THR A 86 1.25 -19.26 -6.56
CA THR A 86 2.35 -20.23 -6.75
C THR A 86 3.56 -19.63 -7.50
N GLY A 87 4.26 -18.69 -6.87
CA GLY A 87 5.61 -18.30 -7.32
C GLY A 87 6.05 -16.89 -6.93
N VAL A 88 7.11 -16.80 -6.13
CA VAL A 88 8.02 -15.65 -5.92
C VAL A 88 7.42 -14.36 -5.30
N ALA A 89 6.18 -13.97 -5.61
CA ALA A 89 5.62 -12.65 -5.36
C ALA A 89 4.99 -12.42 -3.96
N LYS A 90 5.66 -12.82 -2.85
CA LYS A 90 5.06 -12.79 -1.49
C LYS A 90 5.51 -11.67 -0.54
N ILE A 91 6.44 -10.80 -0.93
CA ILE A 91 6.93 -9.64 -0.11
C ILE A 91 7.24 -8.41 -1.00
N GLU A 92 7.66 -8.64 -2.24
CA GLU A 92 7.77 -7.59 -3.26
C GLU A 92 6.37 -7.08 -3.67
N ILE A 93 6.30 -5.90 -4.28
CA ILE A 93 5.05 -5.33 -4.84
C ILE A 93 3.96 -5.04 -3.79
N LEU A 94 4.32 -4.39 -2.66
CA LEU A 94 3.25 -3.75 -1.87
C LEU A 94 2.60 -2.65 -2.71
N PHE A 95 3.35 -1.84 -3.48
CA PHE A 95 2.77 -0.81 -4.36
C PHE A 95 3.37 -0.65 -5.78
N LEU A 96 4.57 -1.19 -6.11
CA LEU A 96 5.13 -1.19 -7.48
C LEU A 96 6.00 -2.44 -7.72
N ASN A 97 6.12 -2.91 -8.97
CA ASN A 97 6.86 -4.15 -9.25
C ASN A 97 8.38 -3.93 -9.13
N MET A 98 9.09 -4.86 -8.48
CA MET A 98 10.55 -4.81 -8.39
C MET A 98 11.21 -5.01 -9.76
N ASP A 99 10.57 -5.75 -10.68
CA ASP A 99 11.02 -5.80 -12.09
C ASP A 99 10.90 -4.43 -12.80
N ASP A 100 9.86 -3.64 -12.51
CA ASP A 100 9.68 -2.31 -13.12
C ASP A 100 10.74 -1.33 -12.60
N TYR A 101 11.02 -1.34 -11.29
CA TYR A 101 12.15 -0.59 -10.70
C TYR A 101 13.49 -1.00 -11.32
N VAL A 102 13.72 -2.30 -11.57
CA VAL A 102 14.95 -2.77 -12.22
C VAL A 102 15.03 -2.34 -13.68
N GLU A 103 13.91 -2.32 -14.40
CA GLU A 103 13.85 -1.86 -15.80
C GLU A 103 14.01 -0.33 -15.91
N GLU A 104 13.43 0.47 -15.01
CA GLU A 104 13.67 1.92 -14.96
C GLU A 104 15.12 2.25 -14.59
N ILE A 105 15.72 1.56 -13.61
CA ILE A 105 17.17 1.69 -13.32
C ILE A 105 17.98 1.37 -14.58
N LYS A 106 17.61 0.31 -15.32
CA LYS A 106 18.27 -0.10 -16.56
C LYS A 106 18.11 0.94 -17.68
N ILE A 107 16.94 1.58 -17.81
CA ILE A 107 16.72 2.70 -18.74
C ILE A 107 17.60 3.89 -18.37
N ILE A 108 17.54 4.36 -17.12
CA ILE A 108 18.32 5.51 -16.61
C ILE A 108 19.83 5.26 -16.77
N MET A 109 20.31 4.06 -16.44
CA MET A 109 21.73 3.68 -16.56
C MET A 109 22.21 3.49 -18.01
N THR A 110 21.31 3.25 -18.98
CA THR A 110 21.68 3.08 -20.40
C THR A 110 21.39 4.31 -21.27
N ALA A 111 20.67 5.31 -20.75
CA ALA A 111 20.31 6.55 -21.45
C ALA A 111 21.49 7.49 -21.80
N GLY A 112 22.73 7.14 -21.44
CA GLY A 112 23.93 7.91 -21.81
C GLY A 112 24.10 9.24 -21.08
N LEU A 113 23.41 9.42 -19.95
CA LEU A 113 23.38 10.64 -19.15
C LEU A 113 24.76 10.99 -18.56
N ASP A 114 25.00 12.28 -18.31
CA ASP A 114 26.17 12.71 -17.55
C ASP A 114 26.05 12.33 -16.06
N LYS A 115 27.19 12.34 -15.35
CA LYS A 115 27.30 11.90 -13.95
C LYS A 115 26.42 12.68 -12.97
N THR A 116 26.05 13.92 -13.27
CA THR A 116 25.16 14.75 -12.46
C THR A 116 23.71 14.40 -12.73
N GLU A 117 23.30 14.35 -14.01
CA GLU A 117 21.91 14.05 -14.35
C GLU A 117 21.53 12.60 -14.05
N LEU A 118 22.44 11.64 -14.25
CA LEU A 118 22.27 10.26 -13.80
C LEU A 118 21.98 10.17 -12.30
N ARG A 119 22.68 10.97 -11.48
CA ARG A 119 22.42 11.04 -10.03
C ARG A 119 21.07 11.67 -9.71
N ASN A 120 20.68 12.73 -10.43
CA ASN A 120 19.39 13.40 -10.23
C ASN A 120 18.22 12.45 -10.54
N GLN A 121 18.30 11.68 -11.62
CA GLN A 121 17.24 10.75 -12.01
C GLN A 121 17.18 9.53 -11.09
N MET A 122 18.33 8.91 -10.77
CA MET A 122 18.39 7.85 -9.76
C MET A 122 17.88 8.31 -8.39
N ALA A 123 18.20 9.54 -7.96
CA ALA A 123 17.70 10.09 -6.70
C ALA A 123 16.18 10.29 -6.72
N ARG A 124 15.60 10.78 -7.82
CA ARG A 124 14.13 10.92 -7.97
C ARG A 124 13.43 9.56 -7.95
N LEU A 125 13.97 8.55 -8.63
CA LEU A 125 13.40 7.21 -8.69
C LEU A 125 13.29 6.58 -7.29
N ILE A 126 14.33 6.74 -6.46
CA ILE A 126 14.38 6.13 -5.13
C ILE A 126 13.87 7.04 -3.99
N GLN A 127 13.58 8.31 -4.26
CA GLN A 127 13.09 9.26 -3.26
C GLN A 127 11.75 8.86 -2.59
N PRO A 128 10.79 8.21 -3.28
CA PRO A 128 9.56 7.73 -2.63
C PRO A 128 9.77 6.53 -1.70
N LEU A 129 10.86 5.77 -1.88
CA LEU A 129 11.08 4.50 -1.19
C LEU A 129 11.52 4.72 0.27
N THR A 130 10.94 3.93 1.17
CA THR A 130 11.43 3.80 2.54
C THR A 130 12.78 3.08 2.59
N VAL A 131 13.46 3.18 3.73
CA VAL A 131 14.71 2.43 4.00
C VAL A 131 14.51 0.91 3.91
N PHE A 132 13.30 0.41 4.14
CA PHE A 132 12.97 -1.01 4.01
C PHE A 132 12.85 -1.43 2.54
N GLU A 133 12.09 -0.70 1.72
CA GLU A 133 11.92 -1.01 0.30
C GLU A 133 13.22 -0.83 -0.49
N LEU A 134 14.05 0.15 -0.13
CA LEU A 134 15.44 0.25 -0.59
C LEU A 134 16.25 -1.01 -0.27
N GLY A 135 16.08 -1.57 0.92
CA GLY A 135 16.72 -2.82 1.34
C GLY A 135 16.31 -3.99 0.45
N GLU A 136 15.02 -4.20 0.25
CA GLU A 136 14.50 -5.28 -0.62
C GLU A 136 14.91 -5.09 -2.09
N LEU A 137 14.87 -3.86 -2.62
CA LEU A 137 15.35 -3.56 -3.98
C LEU A 137 16.85 -3.91 -4.15
N PHE A 138 17.70 -3.59 -3.16
CA PHE A 138 19.10 -4.00 -3.18
C PHE A 138 19.27 -5.52 -3.04
N ILE A 139 18.44 -6.19 -2.24
CA ILE A 139 18.44 -7.66 -2.08
C ILE A 139 18.02 -8.34 -3.41
N PHE A 140 17.00 -7.85 -4.08
CA PHE A 140 16.53 -8.35 -5.39
C PHE A 140 17.61 -8.18 -6.47
N LEU A 141 18.16 -6.97 -6.60
CA LEU A 141 19.28 -6.67 -7.51
C LEU A 141 20.50 -7.57 -7.21
N ALA A 142 20.85 -7.78 -5.94
CA ALA A 142 21.95 -8.64 -5.55
C ALA A 142 21.70 -10.12 -5.88
N LYS A 143 20.50 -10.66 -5.59
CA LYS A 143 20.10 -12.02 -5.99
C LYS A 143 20.24 -12.18 -7.51
N ARG A 144 19.62 -11.30 -8.30
CA ARG A 144 19.60 -11.33 -9.78
C ARG A 144 21.00 -11.20 -10.41
N THR A 145 21.91 -10.48 -9.76
CA THR A 145 23.28 -10.24 -10.26
C THR A 145 24.27 -11.32 -9.86
N PHE A 146 24.19 -11.84 -8.62
CA PHE A 146 25.23 -12.67 -8.01
C PHE A 146 24.81 -14.13 -7.73
N LEU A 147 23.51 -14.45 -7.69
CA LEU A 147 22.97 -15.75 -7.27
C LEU A 147 22.09 -16.38 -8.36
N LYS A 148 22.67 -16.56 -9.56
CA LYS A 148 22.04 -17.23 -10.72
C LYS A 148 21.67 -18.69 -10.46
#